data_AF-E1RFI4-F1
#
_entry.id   AF-E1RFI4-F1
#
_cell.length_a   1.000
_cell.length_b   1.000
_cell.length_c   1.000
_cell.angle_alpha   90.00
_cell.angle_beta   90.00
_cell.angle_gamma   90.00
#
_symmetry.space_group_name_H-M   'P 1'
#
loop_
_entity.id
_entity.type
_entity.pdbx_description
1 polymer ?
#
loop_
_entity_poly.entity_id
_entity_poly.type
_entity_poly.pdbx_seq_one_letter_code
_entity_poly.pdbx_strand_id
1 'polypeptide(L)'
;MSMETDYLKLVKHAAGDEGWADDMNNNLDEIDSRFDNVNSNLASIDAQFDDINSNLANFDAQFDDINNYLTNIDTGFNWQSYSSNPIINGDFRIWKRGTSGFGSEYNADRWLSLANSGSMTAERVAFTPGQTNVPGEPEAYLNHNITVAGDILCAQLIEDVRTYANQVLSFDFWTYVDSPTSIEKITIGQNFGTGGSEPVYTQAILDEPNLKAGWNNITGYCSVPSIAGKTIGTNSYLLFRADVAETYTGNWGISQVNINPGSTSYPFKPRQIALEEQLCQRYYQKILSNELDTYFSSGVSYSSTLCVFPIVYSIPMRAAPTVICNGPFALVAGTVVKGVSSILVEHINEWSCGLAITASNLSGGQGAVLRGGFGESYISFNAELY
;
A
#
# COMPACT_ATOMS: atom_id res chain seq x y z
N MET A 1 -85.44 -18.17 -95.10
CA MET A 1 -84.30 -19.05 -94.75
C MET A 1 -83.07 -18.27 -94.23
N SER A 2 -82.72 -17.09 -94.75
CA SER A 2 -81.54 -16.32 -94.28
C SER A 2 -81.63 -15.81 -92.84
N MET A 3 -82.77 -15.23 -92.45
CA MET A 3 -82.93 -14.49 -91.19
C MET A 3 -82.83 -15.37 -89.92
N GLU A 4 -83.31 -16.61 -89.99
CA GLU A 4 -83.25 -17.59 -88.89
C GLU A 4 -81.83 -18.13 -88.67
N THR A 5 -81.06 -18.27 -89.75
CA THR A 5 -79.66 -18.70 -89.68
C THR A 5 -78.77 -17.60 -89.09
N ASP A 6 -79.04 -16.34 -89.44
CA ASP A 6 -78.33 -15.19 -88.89
C ASP A 6 -78.67 -14.97 -87.41
N TYR A 7 -79.94 -15.19 -87.01
CA TYR A 7 -80.35 -15.17 -85.61
C TYR A 7 -79.66 -16.25 -84.77
N LEU A 8 -79.60 -17.50 -85.26
CA LEU A 8 -78.90 -18.59 -84.57
C LEU A 8 -77.38 -18.35 -84.42
N LYS A 9 -76.75 -17.71 -85.41
CA LYS A 9 -75.33 -17.31 -85.30
C LYS A 9 -75.13 -16.24 -84.24
N LEU A 10 -76.04 -15.27 -84.16
CA LEU A 10 -75.99 -14.19 -83.18
C LEU A 10 -76.18 -14.72 -81.75
N VAL A 11 -77.11 -15.65 -81.56
CA VAL A 11 -77.34 -16.32 -80.27
C VAL A 11 -76.13 -17.16 -79.84
N LYS A 12 -75.49 -17.89 -80.78
CA LYS A 12 -74.25 -18.64 -80.49
C LYS A 12 -73.07 -17.73 -80.17
N HIS A 13 -72.99 -16.57 -80.82
CA HIS A 13 -71.97 -15.57 -80.53
C HIS A 13 -72.18 -14.98 -79.13
N ALA A 14 -73.41 -14.56 -78.81
CA ALA A 14 -73.76 -14.03 -77.49
C ALA A 14 -73.49 -15.04 -76.36
N ALA A 15 -73.82 -16.33 -76.56
CA ALA A 15 -73.52 -17.38 -75.59
C ALA A 15 -72.01 -17.62 -75.40
N GLY A 16 -71.20 -17.42 -76.45
CA GLY A 16 -69.74 -17.48 -76.36
C GLY A 16 -69.14 -16.26 -75.65
N ASP A 17 -69.71 -15.08 -75.89
CA ASP A 17 -69.34 -13.83 -75.22
C ASP A 17 -69.66 -13.89 -73.72
N GLU A 18 -70.81 -14.49 -73.34
CA GLU A 18 -71.18 -14.75 -71.93
C GLU A 18 -70.22 -15.76 -71.26
N GLY A 19 -69.88 -16.86 -71.92
CA GLY A 19 -68.93 -17.84 -71.38
C GLY A 19 -67.52 -17.27 -71.16
N TRP A 20 -67.04 -16.41 -72.08
CA TRP A 20 -65.77 -15.70 -71.90
C TRP A 20 -65.82 -14.70 -70.74
N ALA A 21 -66.94 -14.00 -70.56
CA ALA A 21 -67.13 -13.09 -69.43
C ALA A 21 -67.14 -13.83 -68.08
N ASP A 22 -67.75 -15.02 -68.00
CA ASP A 22 -67.71 -15.87 -66.81
C ASP A 22 -66.29 -16.37 -66.51
N ASP A 23 -65.56 -16.85 -67.51
CA ASP A 23 -64.16 -17.26 -67.36
C ASP A 23 -63.25 -16.10 -66.92
N MET A 24 -63.51 -14.88 -67.40
CA MET A 24 -62.81 -13.69 -66.95
C MET A 24 -63.10 -13.36 -65.49
N ASN A 25 -64.37 -13.40 -65.07
CA ASN A 25 -64.75 -13.15 -63.69
C ASN A 25 -64.10 -14.18 -62.75
N ASN A 26 -64.12 -15.47 -63.11
CA ASN A 26 -63.47 -16.52 -62.33
C ASN A 26 -61.96 -16.28 -62.19
N ASN A 27 -61.28 -15.87 -63.28
CA ASN A 27 -59.86 -15.53 -63.21
C ASN A 27 -59.57 -14.30 -62.34
N LEU A 28 -60.45 -13.30 -62.36
CA LEU A 28 -60.31 -12.11 -61.51
C LEU A 28 -60.52 -12.46 -60.04
N ASP A 29 -61.50 -13.31 -59.71
CA ASP A 29 -61.74 -13.80 -58.35
C ASP A 29 -60.54 -14.61 -57.80
N GLU A 30 -59.91 -15.42 -58.65
CA GLU A 30 -58.67 -16.14 -58.31
C GLU A 30 -57.50 -15.18 -58.08
N ILE A 31 -57.38 -14.12 -58.88
CA ILE A 31 -56.37 -13.08 -58.72
C ILE A 31 -56.56 -12.34 -57.39
N ASP A 32 -57.79 -11.94 -57.07
CA ASP A 32 -58.13 -11.27 -55.81
C ASP A 32 -57.79 -12.17 -54.61
N SER A 33 -58.17 -13.45 -54.67
CA SER A 33 -57.82 -14.43 -53.64
C SER A 33 -56.31 -14.57 -53.45
N ARG A 34 -55.51 -14.48 -54.53
CA ARG A 34 -54.05 -14.49 -54.43
C ARG A 34 -53.49 -13.21 -53.84
N PHE A 35 -54.08 -12.05 -54.17
CA PHE A 35 -53.70 -10.77 -53.57
C PHE A 35 -53.98 -10.74 -52.06
N ASP A 36 -55.11 -11.29 -51.61
CA ASP A 36 -55.44 -11.41 -50.18
C ASP A 36 -54.43 -12.27 -49.41
N ASN A 37 -53.99 -13.37 -50.02
CA ASN A 37 -52.94 -14.22 -49.46
C ASN A 37 -51.59 -13.49 -49.39
N VAL A 38 -51.22 -12.73 -50.42
CA VAL A 38 -49.99 -11.91 -50.42
C VAL A 38 -50.05 -10.86 -49.33
N ASN A 39 -51.17 -10.15 -49.19
CA ASN A 39 -51.37 -9.17 -48.13
C ASN A 39 -51.24 -9.78 -46.73
N SER A 40 -51.81 -10.98 -46.54
CA SER A 40 -51.70 -11.72 -45.28
C SER A 40 -50.25 -12.13 -44.96
N ASN A 41 -49.50 -12.58 -45.97
CA ASN A 41 -48.09 -12.92 -45.81
C ASN A 41 -47.22 -11.70 -45.50
N LEU A 42 -47.46 -10.57 -46.18
CA LEU A 42 -46.76 -9.32 -45.91
C LEU A 42 -47.04 -8.82 -44.49
N ALA A 43 -48.29 -8.88 -44.03
CA ALA A 43 -48.63 -8.53 -42.64
C ALA A 43 -47.91 -9.43 -41.61
N SER A 44 -47.75 -10.72 -41.92
CA SER A 44 -46.98 -11.64 -41.07
C SER A 44 -45.49 -11.33 -41.07
N ILE A 45 -44.94 -10.89 -42.20
CA ILE A 45 -43.53 -10.49 -42.31
C ILE A 45 -43.28 -9.21 -41.52
N ASP A 46 -44.19 -8.24 -41.61
CA ASP A 46 -44.11 -7.00 -40.82
C ASP A 46 -44.11 -7.30 -39.32
N ALA A 47 -45.01 -8.17 -38.86
CA ALA A 47 -45.04 -8.60 -37.46
C ALA A 47 -43.73 -9.28 -37.01
N GLN A 48 -43.12 -10.11 -37.87
CA GLN A 48 -41.82 -10.72 -37.58
C GLN A 48 -40.69 -9.69 -37.50
N PHE A 49 -40.71 -8.66 -38.37
CA PHE A 49 -39.74 -7.57 -38.29
C PHE A 49 -39.90 -6.74 -37.02
N ASP A 50 -41.13 -6.51 -36.55
CA ASP A 50 -41.40 -5.84 -35.27
C ASP A 50 -40.85 -6.64 -34.07
N ASP A 51 -41.00 -7.96 -34.09
CA ASP A 51 -40.44 -8.86 -33.08
C ASP A 51 -38.90 -8.85 -33.10
N ILE A 52 -38.29 -8.87 -34.29
CA ILE A 52 -36.82 -8.78 -34.46
C ILE A 52 -36.31 -7.46 -33.91
N ASN A 53 -36.97 -6.35 -34.24
CA ASN A 53 -36.59 -5.02 -33.74
C ASN A 53 -36.69 -4.94 -32.22
N SER A 54 -37.74 -5.53 -31.64
CA SER A 54 -37.90 -5.60 -30.18
C SER A 54 -36.80 -6.44 -29.53
N ASN A 55 -36.42 -7.56 -30.12
CA ASN A 55 -35.32 -8.38 -29.63
C ASN A 55 -33.97 -7.68 -29.71
N LEU A 56 -33.69 -6.96 -30.80
CA LEU A 56 -32.47 -6.17 -30.96
C LEU A 56 -32.38 -5.06 -29.90
N ALA A 57 -33.48 -4.34 -29.66
CA ALA A 57 -33.52 -3.33 -28.60
C ALA A 57 -33.25 -3.93 -27.20
N ASN A 58 -33.74 -5.14 -26.94
CA ASN A 58 -33.44 -5.85 -25.69
C ASN A 58 -31.97 -6.26 -25.58
N PHE A 59 -31.33 -6.67 -26.69
CA PHE A 59 -29.90 -6.97 -26.70
C PHE A 59 -29.06 -5.72 -26.42
N ASP A 60 -29.40 -4.59 -27.05
CA ASP A 60 -28.69 -3.33 -26.83
C ASP A 60 -28.75 -2.91 -25.35
N ALA A 61 -29.92 -2.99 -24.72
CA ALA A 61 -30.08 -2.70 -23.30
C ALA A 61 -29.23 -3.62 -22.40
N GLN A 62 -29.16 -4.92 -22.72
CA GLN A 62 -28.31 -5.86 -21.98
C GLN A 62 -26.82 -5.56 -22.15
N PHE A 63 -26.38 -5.16 -23.35
CA PHE A 63 -25.00 -4.75 -23.58
C PHE A 63 -24.63 -3.49 -22.80
N ASP A 64 -25.53 -2.51 -22.70
CA ASP A 64 -25.34 -1.32 -21.87
C ASP A 64 -25.20 -1.68 -20.39
N ASP A 65 -26.04 -2.58 -19.87
CA ASP A 65 -25.92 -3.07 -18.50
C ASP A 65 -24.58 -3.78 -18.23
N ILE A 66 -24.13 -4.64 -19.15
CA ILE A 66 -22.83 -5.32 -19.05
C ILE A 66 -21.68 -4.29 -19.04
N ASN A 67 -21.72 -3.29 -19.91
CA ASN A 67 -20.72 -2.23 -19.94
C ASN A 67 -20.68 -1.43 -18.64
N ASN A 68 -21.84 -1.14 -18.05
CA ASN A 68 -21.94 -0.48 -16.75
C ASN A 68 -21.35 -1.36 -15.63
N TYR A 69 -21.65 -2.67 -15.62
CA TYR A 69 -21.06 -3.61 -14.66
C TYR A 69 -19.54 -3.69 -14.79
N LEU A 70 -19.02 -3.80 -16.00
CA LEU A 70 -17.57 -3.84 -16.24
C LEU A 70 -16.90 -2.53 -15.81
N THR A 71 -17.52 -1.37 -16.08
CA THR A 71 -17.04 -0.07 -15.61
C THR A 71 -17.03 0.01 -14.08
N ASN A 72 -18.07 -0.52 -13.41
CA ASN A 72 -18.13 -0.57 -11.95
C ASN A 72 -17.11 -1.55 -11.35
N ILE A 73 -16.81 -2.66 -12.01
CA ILE A 73 -15.74 -3.58 -11.60
C ILE A 73 -14.38 -2.92 -11.78
N ASP A 74 -14.13 -2.26 -12.90
CA ASP A 74 -12.85 -1.58 -13.15
C ASP A 74 -12.58 -0.45 -12.16
N THR A 75 -13.62 0.32 -11.82
CA THR A 75 -13.54 1.41 -10.84
C THR A 75 -13.56 0.93 -9.38
N GLY A 76 -14.25 -0.18 -9.08
CA GLY A 76 -14.44 -0.71 -7.73
C GLY A 76 -13.38 -1.72 -7.30
N PHE A 77 -12.77 -2.44 -8.23
CA PHE A 77 -11.73 -3.41 -7.96
C PHE A 77 -10.38 -2.71 -7.83
N ASN A 78 -10.05 -2.32 -6.60
CA ASN A 78 -8.76 -1.73 -6.29
C ASN A 78 -7.68 -2.83 -6.27
N TRP A 79 -7.20 -3.22 -7.46
CA TRP A 79 -6.16 -4.24 -7.68
C TRP A 79 -4.83 -3.96 -6.94
N GLN A 80 -4.68 -2.77 -6.34
CA GLN A 80 -3.46 -2.31 -5.66
C GLN A 80 -3.60 -2.21 -4.12
N SER A 81 -4.74 -2.56 -3.54
CA SER A 81 -5.07 -2.12 -2.16
C SER A 81 -4.81 -3.09 -1.01
N TYR A 82 -4.36 -4.33 -1.22
CA TYR A 82 -4.28 -5.30 -0.11
C TYR A 82 -2.86 -5.64 0.39
N SER A 83 -1.78 -5.24 -0.28
CA SER A 83 -0.42 -5.55 0.24
C SER A 83 0.76 -4.73 -0.30
N SER A 84 0.57 -3.77 -1.22
CA SER A 84 1.69 -3.21 -2.00
C SER A 84 2.17 -1.81 -1.61
N ASN A 85 1.62 -1.17 -0.58
CA ASN A 85 2.23 0.07 -0.09
C ASN A 85 3.69 -0.26 0.31
N PRO A 86 4.73 0.47 -0.12
CA PRO A 86 6.10 0.24 0.34
C PRO A 86 6.36 0.83 1.73
N ILE A 87 5.53 1.77 2.17
CA ILE A 87 5.65 2.39 3.49
C ILE A 87 5.31 1.37 4.57
N ILE A 88 6.19 1.24 5.53
CA ILE A 88 6.07 0.41 6.72
C ILE A 88 5.72 1.33 7.90
N ASN A 89 4.81 0.90 8.76
CA ASN A 89 4.36 1.57 9.98
C ASN A 89 3.85 3.00 9.73
N GLY A 90 3.17 3.24 8.61
CA GLY A 90 2.69 4.57 8.22
C GLY A 90 1.61 5.16 9.13
N ASP A 91 0.97 4.32 9.95
CA ASP A 91 0.01 4.73 10.99
C ASP A 91 0.61 4.72 12.42
N PHE A 92 1.93 4.53 12.54
CA PHE A 92 2.68 4.73 13.78
C PHE A 92 2.16 3.91 14.97
N ARG A 93 1.72 2.67 14.73
CA ARG A 93 1.30 1.74 15.79
C ARG A 93 2.47 1.04 16.48
N ILE A 94 3.63 0.92 15.83
CA ILE A 94 4.78 0.12 16.31
C ILE A 94 5.94 1.03 16.77
N TRP A 95 6.39 0.82 18.00
CA TRP A 95 7.40 1.65 18.70
C TRP A 95 8.30 0.81 19.62
N LYS A 96 9.04 -0.16 19.07
CA LYS A 96 9.96 -1.04 19.83
C LYS A 96 11.20 -0.29 20.34
N ARG A 97 11.53 0.86 19.77
CA ARG A 97 12.68 1.69 20.17
C ARG A 97 12.44 2.43 21.50
N GLY A 98 11.19 2.73 21.81
CA GLY A 98 10.74 3.61 22.90
C GLY A 98 9.61 4.51 22.37
N THR A 99 8.97 5.31 23.21
CA THR A 99 7.80 6.13 22.81
C THR A 99 8.03 7.64 22.86
N SER A 100 9.18 8.11 23.36
CA SER A 100 9.46 9.53 23.51
C SER A 100 10.95 9.79 23.70
N GLY A 101 11.34 11.07 23.65
CA GLY A 101 12.71 11.52 23.92
C GLY A 101 13.68 11.34 22.77
N PHE A 102 13.16 11.15 21.55
CA PHE A 102 13.99 11.00 20.35
C PHE A 102 14.39 12.35 19.80
N GLY A 103 15.66 12.54 19.45
CA GLY A 103 16.15 13.72 18.76
C GLY A 103 16.18 13.49 17.24
N SER A 104 17.37 13.63 16.64
CA SER A 104 17.61 13.30 15.23
C SER A 104 18.01 11.84 15.07
N GLU A 105 17.02 10.96 15.01
CA GLU A 105 17.20 9.51 14.98
C GLU A 105 15.95 8.74 14.53
N TYR A 106 16.11 7.43 14.34
CA TYR A 106 14.99 6.51 14.13
C TYR A 106 14.15 6.37 15.41
N ASN A 107 12.83 6.53 15.31
CA ASN A 107 11.91 6.61 16.45
C ASN A 107 10.78 5.57 16.40
N ALA A 108 9.59 5.92 15.89
CA ALA A 108 8.61 4.95 15.44
C ALA A 108 9.31 4.02 14.45
N ASP A 109 9.16 2.71 14.60
CA ASP A 109 9.94 1.75 13.83
C ASP A 109 9.87 2.09 12.33
N ARG A 110 11.04 2.21 11.67
CA ARG A 110 11.27 2.63 10.27
C ARG A 110 11.23 4.11 9.95
N TRP A 111 10.76 4.96 10.87
CA TRP A 111 10.67 6.40 10.65
C TRP A 111 11.86 7.14 11.24
N LEU A 112 12.42 8.01 10.43
CA LEU A 112 13.53 8.89 10.77
C LEU A 112 12.98 10.30 10.97
N SER A 113 13.18 10.83 12.17
CA SER A 113 12.98 12.24 12.50
C SER A 113 14.34 12.90 12.53
N LEU A 114 14.52 14.02 11.82
CA LEU A 114 15.83 14.66 11.74
C LEU A 114 15.70 16.18 11.70
N ALA A 115 16.58 16.85 12.41
CA ALA A 115 16.78 18.30 12.35
C ALA A 115 18.14 18.57 11.69
N ASN A 116 18.17 18.88 10.40
CA ASN A 116 19.39 19.33 9.72
C ASN A 116 19.83 20.70 10.25
N SER A 117 18.85 21.50 10.68
CA SER A 117 19.03 22.69 11.50
C SER A 117 17.82 22.82 12.44
N GLY A 118 17.92 23.68 13.45
CA GLY A 118 16.89 23.81 14.49
C GLY A 118 17.00 22.73 15.57
N SER A 119 15.92 22.51 16.31
CA SER A 119 15.87 21.57 17.44
C SER A 119 14.45 21.03 17.62
N MET A 120 14.37 19.71 17.76
CA MET A 120 13.11 18.99 17.94
C MET A 120 13.28 17.77 18.85
N THR A 121 12.17 17.33 19.42
CA THR A 121 12.04 15.97 19.97
C THR A 121 10.83 15.27 19.37
N ALA A 122 10.95 13.98 19.08
CA ALA A 122 9.86 13.17 18.57
C ALA A 122 9.29 12.23 19.64
N GLU A 123 7.97 12.02 19.58
CA GLU A 123 7.24 11.16 20.52
C GLU A 123 5.96 10.56 19.92
N ARG A 124 5.47 9.49 20.54
CA ARG A 124 4.20 8.85 20.24
C ARG A 124 3.08 9.55 20.99
N VAL A 125 2.08 10.03 20.28
CA VAL A 125 0.88 10.61 20.90
C VAL A 125 -0.34 9.78 20.51
N ALA A 126 -1.18 9.45 21.50
CA ALA A 126 -2.42 8.73 21.27
C ALA A 126 -3.49 9.66 20.68
N PHE A 127 -4.28 9.15 19.74
CA PHE A 127 -5.52 9.81 19.36
C PHE A 127 -6.57 9.61 20.47
N THR A 128 -7.42 10.62 20.65
CA THR A 128 -8.60 10.49 21.51
C THR A 128 -9.57 9.48 20.88
N PRO A 129 -10.03 8.44 21.61
CA PRO A 129 -11.04 7.53 21.10
C PRO A 129 -12.33 8.27 20.68
N GLY A 130 -12.84 7.94 19.50
CA GLY A 130 -14.02 8.51 18.86
C GLY A 130 -13.75 9.80 18.07
N GLN A 131 -12.49 10.21 17.89
CA GLN A 131 -12.16 11.38 17.08
C GLN A 131 -12.53 11.17 15.60
N THR A 132 -12.96 12.22 14.92
CA THR A 132 -13.37 12.17 13.51
C THR A 132 -12.48 12.99 12.58
N ASN A 133 -11.40 13.58 13.10
CA ASN A 133 -10.50 14.41 12.32
C ASN A 133 -9.66 13.58 11.36
N VAL A 134 -9.12 12.46 11.82
CA VAL A 134 -8.36 11.50 11.02
C VAL A 134 -9.20 10.23 10.83
N PRO A 135 -9.56 9.85 9.58
CA PRO A 135 -10.43 8.71 9.31
C PRO A 135 -9.88 7.37 9.83
N GLY A 136 -10.76 6.41 10.12
CA GLY A 136 -10.36 5.03 10.41
C GLY A 136 -9.88 4.76 11.83
N GLU A 137 -10.13 5.69 12.77
CA GLU A 137 -9.86 5.51 14.21
C GLU A 137 -8.41 5.06 14.51
N PRO A 138 -7.38 5.80 14.03
CA PRO A 138 -5.99 5.47 14.33
C PRO A 138 -5.72 5.52 15.83
N GLU A 139 -4.82 4.65 16.32
CA GLU A 139 -4.47 4.59 17.74
C GLU A 139 -3.50 5.72 18.15
N ALA A 140 -2.53 6.03 17.30
CA ALA A 140 -1.46 6.97 17.60
C ALA A 140 -0.94 7.69 16.34
N TYR A 141 -0.14 8.73 16.56
CA TYR A 141 0.61 9.45 15.54
C TYR A 141 2.02 9.79 16.05
N LEU A 142 2.92 10.10 15.11
CA LEU A 142 4.25 10.61 15.40
C LEU A 142 4.18 12.13 15.54
N ASN A 143 4.52 12.65 16.71
CA ASN A 143 4.58 14.08 16.98
C ASN A 143 6.03 14.56 17.05
N HIS A 144 6.31 15.72 16.46
CA HIS A 144 7.57 16.44 16.61
C HIS A 144 7.31 17.72 17.39
N ASN A 145 7.89 17.83 18.59
CA ASN A 145 7.91 19.07 19.35
C ASN A 145 9.11 19.91 18.88
N ILE A 146 8.83 20.97 18.11
CA ILE A 146 9.85 21.83 17.51
C ILE A 146 10.08 23.05 18.40
N THR A 147 11.23 23.08 19.06
CA THR A 147 11.61 24.13 20.02
C THR A 147 12.45 25.23 19.39
N VAL A 148 13.18 24.92 18.31
CA VAL A 148 13.91 25.89 17.50
C VAL A 148 13.61 25.61 16.03
N ALA A 149 13.10 26.61 15.33
CA ALA A 149 12.79 26.53 13.91
C ALA A 149 14.03 26.17 13.08
N GLY A 150 13.85 25.41 12.01
CA GLY A 150 14.90 24.96 11.10
C GLY A 150 14.42 23.90 10.11
N ASP A 151 15.35 23.31 9.37
CA ASP A 151 15.09 22.22 8.43
C ASP A 151 14.82 20.92 9.21
N ILE A 152 13.54 20.69 9.50
CA ILE A 152 13.03 19.60 10.30
C ILE A 152 12.17 18.69 9.43
N LEU A 153 12.54 17.42 9.41
CA LEU A 153 11.99 16.44 8.49
C LEU A 153 11.51 15.19 9.21
N CYS A 154 10.56 14.51 8.57
CA CYS A 154 10.17 13.15 8.87
C CYS A 154 10.26 12.32 7.60
N ALA A 155 10.94 11.18 7.66
CA ALA A 155 11.24 10.39 6.48
C ALA A 155 11.14 8.89 6.72
N GLN A 156 10.92 8.18 5.62
CA GLN A 156 11.12 6.75 5.54
C GLN A 156 12.01 6.40 4.35
N LEU A 157 13.04 5.61 4.64
CA LEU A 157 13.93 5.03 3.63
C LEU A 157 13.37 3.64 3.28
N ILE A 158 12.85 3.51 2.06
CA ILE A 158 12.25 2.30 1.50
C ILE A 158 13.34 1.51 0.77
N GLU A 159 13.47 0.23 1.11
CA GLU A 159 14.48 -0.65 0.55
C GLU A 159 14.41 -0.76 -0.98
N ASP A 160 15.60 -0.75 -1.60
CA ASP A 160 15.83 -0.78 -3.05
C ASP A 160 15.35 0.47 -3.82
N VAL A 161 16.32 1.14 -4.45
CA VAL A 161 16.10 2.31 -5.34
C VAL A 161 15.24 2.00 -6.57
N ARG A 162 15.02 0.72 -6.88
CA ARG A 162 14.11 0.28 -7.95
C ARG A 162 12.65 0.57 -7.66
N THR A 163 12.29 0.76 -6.39
CA THR A 163 10.91 1.05 -6.00
C THR A 163 10.39 2.28 -6.76
N TYR A 164 9.32 2.08 -7.53
CA TYR A 164 8.70 3.07 -8.43
C TYR A 164 9.62 3.72 -9.48
N ALA A 165 10.81 3.18 -9.77
CA ALA A 165 11.71 3.77 -10.76
C ALA A 165 11.02 3.94 -12.14
N ASN A 166 11.16 5.12 -12.74
CA ASN A 166 10.50 5.49 -13.99
C ASN A 166 8.96 5.45 -13.94
N GLN A 167 8.36 5.70 -12.77
CA GLN A 167 6.91 5.79 -12.59
C GLN A 167 6.53 7.12 -11.94
N VAL A 168 5.26 7.49 -12.05
CA VAL A 168 4.67 8.52 -11.19
C VAL A 168 4.22 7.84 -9.90
N LEU A 169 4.48 8.48 -8.77
CA LEU A 169 3.97 8.06 -7.46
C LEU A 169 3.06 9.15 -6.91
N SER A 170 2.00 8.76 -6.23
CA SER A 170 1.11 9.62 -5.47
C SER A 170 1.28 9.34 -3.98
N PHE A 171 0.96 10.32 -3.14
CA PHE A 171 0.96 10.14 -1.69
C PHE A 171 -0.28 10.75 -1.05
N ASP A 172 -0.60 10.23 0.12
CA ASP A 172 -1.65 10.69 1.02
C ASP A 172 -1.14 10.54 2.45
N PHE A 173 -1.26 11.59 3.26
CA PHE A 173 -1.03 11.49 4.70
C PHE A 173 -1.76 12.59 5.46
N TRP A 174 -1.97 12.36 6.76
CA TRP A 174 -2.53 13.35 7.67
C TRP A 174 -1.42 14.02 8.46
N THR A 175 -1.52 15.35 8.62
CA THR A 175 -0.59 16.13 9.42
C THR A 175 -1.30 17.08 10.35
N TYR A 176 -0.74 17.27 11.54
CA TYR A 176 -1.24 18.17 12.57
C TYR A 176 -0.25 19.30 12.80
N VAL A 177 -0.76 20.52 12.97
CA VAL A 177 0.02 21.68 13.44
C VAL A 177 -0.77 22.47 14.48
N ASP A 178 -0.11 22.97 15.52
CA ASP A 178 -0.77 23.79 16.56
C ASP A 178 -1.18 25.19 16.07
N SER A 179 -0.50 25.69 15.04
CA SER A 179 -0.68 27.02 14.46
C SER A 179 -0.51 26.97 12.94
N PRO A 180 -1.15 27.88 12.18
CA PRO A 180 -1.08 27.86 10.72
C PRO A 180 0.35 27.98 10.21
N THR A 181 0.69 27.16 9.22
CA THR A 181 2.03 27.07 8.59
C THR A 181 1.89 26.42 7.21
N SER A 182 2.95 25.87 6.64
CA SER A 182 2.91 25.05 5.43
C SER A 182 3.80 23.80 5.54
N ILE A 183 3.56 22.83 4.67
CA ILE A 183 4.59 21.86 4.28
C ILE A 183 5.60 22.61 3.40
N GLU A 184 6.88 22.59 3.78
CA GLU A 184 7.96 23.22 3.01
C GLU A 184 8.13 22.48 1.69
N LYS A 185 8.24 21.15 1.77
CA LYS A 185 8.43 20.27 0.62
C LYS A 185 8.14 18.82 0.98
N ILE A 186 7.80 18.04 -0.04
CA ILE A 186 7.87 16.58 -0.01
C ILE A 186 8.92 16.15 -1.02
N THR A 187 9.98 15.49 -0.54
CA THR A 187 11.09 15.03 -1.37
C THR A 187 11.00 13.53 -1.61
N ILE A 188 11.10 13.13 -2.88
CA ILE A 188 11.35 11.75 -3.29
C ILE A 188 12.81 11.63 -3.72
N GLY A 189 13.58 10.85 -2.98
CA GLY A 189 15.01 10.65 -3.25
C GLY A 189 15.31 9.24 -3.77
N GLN A 190 16.17 9.11 -4.77
CA GLN A 190 16.77 7.85 -5.20
C GLN A 190 18.23 7.85 -4.76
N ASN A 191 18.55 7.07 -3.72
CA ASN A 191 19.93 6.84 -3.30
C ASN A 191 20.39 5.48 -3.84
N PHE A 192 21.47 5.48 -4.63
CA PHE A 192 21.96 4.27 -5.29
C PHE A 192 22.87 3.42 -4.41
N GLY A 193 23.07 3.77 -3.14
CA GLY A 193 23.83 2.98 -2.18
C GLY A 193 25.35 3.10 -2.34
N THR A 194 26.09 2.40 -1.49
CA THR A 194 27.56 2.43 -1.49
C THR A 194 28.12 1.86 -2.79
N GLY A 195 28.99 2.63 -3.47
CA GLY A 195 29.53 2.27 -4.79
C GLY A 195 28.52 2.46 -5.94
N GLY A 196 27.35 3.03 -5.65
CA GLY A 196 26.35 3.41 -6.64
C GLY A 196 26.60 4.79 -7.27
N SER A 197 25.70 5.19 -8.16
CA SER A 197 25.67 6.54 -8.73
C SER A 197 25.27 7.63 -7.71
N GLU A 198 25.51 8.90 -8.03
CA GLU A 198 25.06 10.03 -7.22
C GLU A 198 23.54 10.02 -6.98
N PRO A 199 23.09 10.34 -5.75
CA PRO A 199 21.66 10.42 -5.42
C PRO A 199 20.92 11.45 -6.28
N VAL A 200 19.63 11.19 -6.53
CA VAL A 200 18.74 12.10 -7.26
C VAL A 200 17.54 12.44 -6.37
N TYR A 201 17.24 13.72 -6.20
CA TYR A 201 16.11 14.18 -5.39
C TYR A 201 15.11 14.94 -6.26
N THR A 202 13.84 14.54 -6.20
CA THR A 202 12.74 15.17 -6.92
C THR A 202 11.74 15.72 -5.92
N GLN A 203 11.35 16.99 -6.08
CA GLN A 203 10.33 17.62 -5.25
C GLN A 203 8.96 17.29 -5.82
N ALA A 204 8.04 16.88 -4.95
CA ALA A 204 6.68 16.58 -5.34
C ALA A 204 5.88 17.85 -5.64
N ILE A 205 4.82 17.66 -6.43
CA ILE A 205 3.76 18.65 -6.61
C ILE A 205 2.71 18.39 -5.54
N LEU A 206 2.39 19.42 -4.76
CA LEU A 206 1.40 19.38 -3.69
C LEU A 206 0.09 20.02 -4.16
N ASP A 207 -1.04 19.41 -3.82
CA ASP A 207 -2.35 19.96 -4.15
C ASP A 207 -2.70 21.16 -3.26
N GLU A 208 -2.35 21.09 -1.97
CA GLU A 208 -2.45 22.20 -1.01
C GLU A 208 -1.28 22.13 0.00
N PRO A 209 -0.29 23.03 -0.10
CA PRO A 209 0.83 23.06 0.85
C PRO A 209 0.52 23.82 2.15
N ASN A 210 -0.51 24.68 2.18
CA ASN A 210 -0.80 25.50 3.36
C ASN A 210 -1.63 24.73 4.39
N LEU A 211 -1.21 24.81 5.65
CA LEU A 211 -1.80 24.09 6.78
C LEU A 211 -2.60 25.06 7.66
N LYS A 212 -3.81 24.64 8.02
CA LYS A 212 -4.58 25.28 9.11
C LYS A 212 -4.15 24.67 10.44
N ALA A 213 -4.37 25.40 11.53
CA ALA A 213 -4.24 24.79 12.87
C ALA A 213 -5.18 23.59 13.01
N GLY A 214 -4.68 22.49 13.56
CA GLY A 214 -5.37 21.21 13.61
C GLY A 214 -4.89 20.22 12.54
N TRP A 215 -5.73 19.22 12.26
CA TRP A 215 -5.45 18.18 11.28
C TRP A 215 -5.76 18.63 9.86
N ASN A 216 -4.83 18.34 8.94
CA ASN A 216 -4.93 18.58 7.51
C ASN A 216 -4.57 17.28 6.77
N ASN A 217 -5.21 17.02 5.64
CA ASN A 217 -4.84 15.94 4.75
C ASN A 217 -3.98 16.51 3.61
N ILE A 218 -2.85 15.86 3.33
CA ILE A 218 -1.89 16.28 2.32
C ILE A 218 -1.79 15.21 1.26
N THR A 219 -2.02 15.65 0.03
CA THR A 219 -1.97 14.83 -1.18
C THR A 219 -1.12 15.51 -2.24
N GLY A 220 -0.65 14.70 -3.18
CA GLY A 220 0.17 15.16 -4.27
C GLY A 220 0.81 13.98 -5.00
N TYR A 221 1.68 14.32 -5.95
CA TYR A 221 2.37 13.33 -6.76
C TYR A 221 3.76 13.80 -7.16
N CYS A 222 4.59 12.83 -7.53
CA CYS A 222 5.97 13.06 -7.94
C CYS A 222 6.36 12.05 -9.02
N SER A 223 7.12 12.50 -10.01
CA SER A 223 7.74 11.59 -10.98
C SER A 223 9.04 11.04 -10.40
N VAL A 224 9.15 9.72 -10.29
CA VAL A 224 10.40 9.05 -9.90
C VAL A 224 11.27 8.88 -11.14
N PRO A 225 12.48 9.46 -11.18
CA PRO A 225 13.35 9.37 -12.34
C PRO A 225 13.69 7.93 -12.75
N SER A 226 14.02 7.77 -14.03
CA SER A 226 14.55 6.52 -14.56
C SER A 226 15.93 6.23 -13.99
N ILE A 227 16.17 4.96 -13.66
CA ILE A 227 17.47 4.44 -13.21
C ILE A 227 18.30 3.87 -14.37
N ALA A 228 17.85 4.01 -15.62
CA ALA A 228 18.57 3.50 -16.78
C ALA A 228 19.98 4.11 -16.86
N GLY A 229 21.01 3.27 -16.99
CA GLY A 229 22.41 3.68 -17.02
C GLY A 229 23.03 4.04 -15.67
N LYS A 230 22.29 3.92 -14.56
CA LYS A 230 22.82 4.11 -13.20
C LYS A 230 23.41 2.82 -12.64
N THR A 231 24.44 2.95 -11.81
CA THR A 231 25.02 1.85 -11.03
C THR A 231 24.29 1.76 -9.70
N ILE A 232 23.76 0.58 -9.37
CA ILE A 232 23.11 0.32 -8.08
C ILE A 232 24.11 -0.42 -7.19
N GLY A 233 24.53 0.25 -6.12
CA GLY A 233 25.36 -0.28 -5.06
C GLY A 233 24.55 -0.97 -3.95
N THR A 234 25.25 -1.39 -2.90
CA THR A 234 24.65 -2.02 -1.71
C THR A 234 23.92 -1.00 -0.85
N ASN A 235 22.83 -1.41 -0.19
CA ASN A 235 21.97 -0.54 0.65
C ASN A 235 21.35 0.65 -0.11
N SER A 236 21.02 0.46 -1.40
CA SER A 236 20.24 1.46 -2.14
C SER A 236 18.81 1.57 -1.62
N TYR A 237 18.18 2.73 -1.79
CA TYR A 237 16.84 3.00 -1.28
C TYR A 237 16.11 4.09 -2.05
N LEU A 238 14.78 4.06 -1.98
CA LEU A 238 13.90 5.18 -2.28
C LEU A 238 13.59 5.92 -0.97
N LEU A 239 13.73 7.23 -0.94
CA LEU A 239 13.40 8.10 0.19
C LEU A 239 12.03 8.73 -0.04
N PHE A 240 11.13 8.62 0.93
CA PHE A 240 10.01 9.54 1.10
C PHE A 240 10.33 10.44 2.29
N ARG A 241 10.35 11.76 2.09
CA ARG A 241 10.65 12.75 3.13
C ARG A 241 9.61 13.86 3.07
N ALA A 242 9.04 14.20 4.23
CA ALA A 242 8.24 15.39 4.42
C ALA A 242 9.01 16.41 5.28
N ASP A 243 8.81 17.69 5.00
CA ASP A 243 9.42 18.80 5.73
C ASP A 243 8.34 19.82 6.08
N VAL A 244 8.28 20.25 7.33
CA VAL A 244 7.46 21.41 7.73
C VAL A 244 8.23 22.69 7.41
N ALA A 245 7.51 23.81 7.20
CA ALA A 245 8.11 25.12 6.96
C ALA A 245 9.27 25.40 7.93
N GLU A 246 10.42 25.83 7.40
CA GLU A 246 11.65 26.04 8.20
C GLU A 246 11.52 27.14 9.27
N THR A 247 10.44 27.93 9.20
CA THR A 247 10.10 28.99 10.16
C THR A 247 9.20 28.51 11.30
N TYR A 248 8.70 27.27 11.23
CA TYR A 248 7.72 26.75 12.16
C TYR A 248 8.32 26.36 13.52
N THR A 249 7.59 26.67 14.59
CA THR A 249 7.82 26.17 15.95
C THR A 249 6.49 25.74 16.54
N GLY A 250 6.46 24.63 17.27
CA GLY A 250 5.24 24.03 17.80
C GLY A 250 5.21 22.52 17.60
N ASN A 251 4.05 21.90 17.74
CA ASN A 251 3.88 20.48 17.47
C ASN A 251 3.56 20.24 16.00
N TRP A 252 4.36 19.40 15.36
CA TRP A 252 4.12 18.91 14.01
C TRP A 252 3.89 17.39 14.04
N GLY A 253 2.62 16.99 13.90
CA GLY A 253 2.19 15.60 13.90
C GLY A 253 2.05 15.02 12.49
N ILE A 254 2.28 13.71 12.35
CA ILE A 254 2.10 12.96 11.10
C ILE A 254 1.41 11.63 11.39
N SER A 255 0.44 11.25 10.56
CA SER A 255 -0.29 9.99 10.64
C SER A 255 -0.66 9.47 9.25
N GLN A 256 -0.91 8.16 9.15
CA GLN A 256 -1.48 7.48 7.99
C GLN A 256 -0.75 7.77 6.66
N VAL A 257 0.57 7.63 6.64
CA VAL A 257 1.34 7.85 5.41
C VAL A 257 1.17 6.72 4.42
N ASN A 258 0.70 7.05 3.22
CA ASN A 258 0.51 6.15 2.11
C ASN A 258 1.20 6.67 0.84
N ILE A 259 1.79 5.75 0.06
CA ILE A 259 2.28 6.06 -1.29
C ILE A 259 1.81 4.98 -2.27
N ASN A 260 1.41 5.38 -3.47
CA ASN A 260 0.84 4.49 -4.48
C ASN A 260 1.44 4.79 -5.86
N PRO A 261 1.45 3.81 -6.79
CA PRO A 261 1.78 4.10 -8.18
C PRO A 261 0.67 4.93 -8.84
N GLY A 262 1.05 5.77 -9.80
CA GLY A 262 0.17 6.67 -10.52
C GLY A 262 0.08 8.06 -9.89
N SER A 263 -0.72 8.94 -10.51
CA SER A 263 -0.93 10.32 -10.04
C SER A 263 -2.13 10.47 -9.10
N THR A 264 -2.88 9.40 -8.85
CA THR A 264 -4.08 9.42 -8.00
C THR A 264 -3.72 8.90 -6.61
N SER A 265 -3.97 9.71 -5.58
CA SER A 265 -3.79 9.32 -4.19
C SER A 265 -4.94 8.46 -3.68
N TYR A 266 -4.64 7.48 -2.83
CA TYR A 266 -5.63 6.64 -2.15
C TYR A 266 -5.48 6.77 -0.64
N PRO A 267 -6.58 6.75 0.13
CA PRO A 267 -6.51 6.77 1.58
C PRO A 267 -5.68 5.62 2.14
N PHE A 268 -5.00 5.86 3.27
CA PHE A 268 -4.25 4.84 3.98
C PHE A 268 -5.14 3.65 4.37
N LYS A 269 -4.62 2.44 4.15
CA LYS A 269 -5.21 1.19 4.62
C LYS A 269 -4.18 0.45 5.48
N PRO A 270 -4.45 0.24 6.78
CA PRO A 270 -3.51 -0.45 7.65
C PRO A 270 -3.37 -1.91 7.22
N ARG A 271 -2.13 -2.43 7.21
CA ARG A 271 -1.92 -3.88 7.20
C ARG A 271 -2.34 -4.46 8.54
N GLN A 272 -2.56 -5.78 8.56
CA GLN A 272 -2.69 -6.53 9.80
C GLN A 272 -1.47 -6.28 10.69
N ILE A 273 -1.71 -6.04 11.99
CA ILE A 273 -0.66 -5.60 12.92
C ILE A 273 0.52 -6.58 13.00
N ALA A 274 0.25 -7.89 12.93
CA ALA A 274 1.30 -8.90 12.95
C ALA A 274 2.22 -8.84 11.73
N LEU A 275 1.68 -8.56 10.54
CA LEU A 275 2.47 -8.38 9.32
C LEU A 275 3.29 -7.08 9.40
N GLU A 276 2.67 -6.00 9.87
CA GLU A 276 3.35 -4.71 10.05
C GLU A 276 4.52 -4.84 11.04
N GLU A 277 4.31 -5.56 12.14
CA GLU A 277 5.35 -5.85 13.14
C GLU A 277 6.48 -6.68 12.55
N GLN A 278 6.19 -7.72 11.77
CA GLN A 278 7.22 -8.49 11.07
C GLN A 278 8.02 -7.61 10.09
N LEU A 279 7.38 -6.71 9.34
CA LEU A 279 8.09 -5.79 8.45
C LEU A 279 9.01 -4.85 9.22
N CYS A 280 8.57 -4.33 10.38
CA CYS A 280 9.40 -3.51 11.27
C CYS A 280 10.58 -4.31 11.86
N GLN A 281 10.34 -5.55 12.29
CA GLN A 281 11.34 -6.42 12.92
C GLN A 281 12.50 -6.80 11.99
N ARG A 282 12.36 -6.64 10.66
CA ARG A 282 13.50 -6.78 9.73
C ARG A 282 14.56 -5.71 9.95
N TYR A 283 14.19 -4.56 10.52
CA TYR A 283 15.07 -3.39 10.66
C TYR A 283 15.45 -3.12 12.10
N TYR A 284 14.56 -3.45 13.04
CA TYR A 284 14.84 -3.28 14.45
C TYR A 284 14.20 -4.34 15.32
N GLN A 285 15.01 -4.91 16.21
CA GLN A 285 14.52 -5.79 17.27
C GLN A 285 15.12 -5.35 18.60
N LYS A 286 14.36 -5.51 19.69
CA LYS A 286 14.82 -5.23 21.05
C LYS A 286 14.31 -6.31 21.98
N ILE A 287 15.24 -6.97 22.67
CA ILE A 287 14.95 -7.82 23.81
C ILE A 287 15.19 -6.95 25.04
N LEU A 288 14.13 -6.68 25.81
CA LEU A 288 14.18 -5.86 27.01
C LEU A 288 13.96 -6.75 28.23
N SER A 289 14.72 -6.54 29.29
CA SER A 289 14.48 -7.13 30.60
C SER A 289 13.27 -6.44 31.26
N ASN A 290 12.08 -6.83 30.84
CA ASN A 290 10.81 -6.25 31.31
C ASN A 290 10.30 -6.86 32.61
N GLU A 291 10.96 -7.91 33.11
CA GLU A 291 10.66 -8.58 34.38
C GLU A 291 11.94 -8.84 35.18
N LEU A 292 11.79 -9.17 36.46
CA LEU A 292 12.92 -9.59 37.29
C LEU A 292 13.54 -10.85 36.69
N ASP A 293 14.86 -10.82 36.47
CA ASP A 293 15.63 -11.94 35.95
C ASP A 293 15.19 -12.44 34.55
N THR A 294 14.81 -11.53 33.64
CA THR A 294 14.58 -11.90 32.23
C THR A 294 15.82 -12.57 31.63
N TYR A 295 15.63 -13.77 31.11
CA TYR A 295 16.69 -14.54 30.45
C TYR A 295 16.78 -14.20 28.96
N PHE A 296 17.99 -13.86 28.51
CA PHE A 296 18.25 -13.45 27.12
C PHE A 296 18.70 -14.63 26.26
N SER A 297 19.51 -15.54 26.82
CA SER A 297 20.01 -16.71 26.11
C SER A 297 20.63 -17.73 27.08
N SER A 298 20.74 -18.97 26.60
CA SER A 298 21.47 -20.06 27.26
C SER A 298 22.73 -20.39 26.45
N GLY A 299 23.84 -20.57 27.15
CA GLY A 299 25.17 -20.73 26.56
C GLY A 299 26.06 -21.66 27.37
N VAL A 300 27.35 -21.69 27.02
CA VAL A 300 28.35 -22.56 27.65
C VAL A 300 29.62 -21.78 28.01
N SER A 301 30.15 -22.07 29.20
CA SER A 301 31.44 -21.57 29.65
C SER A 301 32.55 -22.35 28.93
N TYR A 302 33.35 -21.67 28.11
CA TYR A 302 34.49 -22.27 27.38
C TYR A 302 35.75 -22.37 28.24
N SER A 303 35.91 -21.45 29.18
CA SER A 303 37.08 -21.39 30.07
C SER A 303 36.65 -20.95 31.47
N SER A 304 37.62 -20.68 32.34
CA SER A 304 37.36 -20.08 33.65
C SER A 304 36.92 -18.62 33.59
N THR A 305 37.02 -17.98 32.41
CA THR A 305 36.72 -16.56 32.23
C THR A 305 35.77 -16.22 31.08
N LEU A 306 35.52 -17.14 30.15
CA LEU A 306 34.73 -16.89 28.94
C LEU A 306 33.49 -17.77 28.90
N CYS A 307 32.34 -17.16 28.63
CA CYS A 307 31.08 -17.82 28.32
C CYS A 307 30.49 -17.28 27.02
N VAL A 308 29.99 -18.17 26.15
CA VAL A 308 29.47 -17.78 24.83
C VAL A 308 27.99 -18.11 24.74
N PHE A 309 27.21 -17.17 24.20
CA PHE A 309 25.75 -17.26 24.06
C PHE A 309 25.32 -16.98 22.62
N PRO A 310 24.56 -17.87 21.97
CA PRO A 310 23.92 -17.54 20.70
C PRO A 310 22.66 -16.70 20.95
N ILE A 311 22.43 -15.70 20.11
CA ILE A 311 21.17 -14.96 20.04
C ILE A 311 20.62 -15.12 18.63
N VAL A 312 19.45 -15.75 18.53
CA VAL A 312 18.70 -15.87 17.28
C VAL A 312 17.68 -14.75 17.24
N TYR A 313 17.57 -14.07 16.11
CA TYR A 313 16.59 -13.01 15.93
C TYR A 313 15.19 -13.60 15.69
N SER A 314 14.15 -12.87 16.11
CA SER A 314 12.75 -13.33 15.96
C SER A 314 12.39 -13.61 14.51
N ILE A 315 12.93 -12.79 13.61
CA ILE A 315 12.95 -12.97 12.16
C ILE A 315 14.31 -12.53 11.61
N PRO A 316 14.67 -12.91 10.38
CA PRO A 316 15.88 -12.43 9.74
C PRO A 316 15.89 -10.90 9.64
N MET A 317 17.00 -10.29 10.06
CA MET A 317 17.26 -8.87 9.85
C MET A 317 17.53 -8.61 8.37
N ARG A 318 17.27 -7.38 7.92
CA ARG A 318 17.50 -6.93 6.54
C ARG A 318 18.97 -7.06 6.14
N ALA A 319 19.87 -6.73 7.07
CA ALA A 319 21.31 -6.85 6.94
C ALA A 319 21.89 -7.22 8.31
N ALA A 320 23.17 -7.60 8.36
CA ALA A 320 23.88 -7.80 9.62
C ALA A 320 23.72 -6.55 10.52
N PRO A 321 23.06 -6.67 11.69
CA PRO A 321 22.69 -5.50 12.48
C PRO A 321 23.88 -4.97 13.29
N THR A 322 23.83 -3.68 13.64
CA THR A 322 24.57 -3.19 14.80
C THR A 322 23.88 -3.68 16.06
N VAL A 323 24.63 -4.37 16.92
CA VAL A 323 24.12 -4.93 18.18
C VAL A 323 24.58 -4.09 19.35
N ILE A 324 23.65 -3.67 20.19
CA ILE A 324 23.93 -2.90 21.41
C ILE A 324 23.44 -3.70 22.61
N CYS A 325 24.35 -3.96 23.55
CA CYS A 325 24.01 -4.49 24.86
C CYS A 325 24.13 -3.36 25.88
N ASN A 326 23.03 -3.00 26.53
CA ASN A 326 22.99 -1.92 27.51
C ASN A 326 22.41 -2.41 28.83
N GLY A 327 22.89 -1.88 29.95
CA GLY A 327 22.42 -2.18 31.30
C GLY A 327 23.20 -3.30 32.00
N PRO A 328 22.89 -3.56 33.28
CA PRO A 328 23.61 -4.53 34.10
C PRO A 328 23.21 -5.98 33.75
N PHE A 329 24.18 -6.76 33.25
CA PHE A 329 23.99 -8.18 32.99
C PHE A 329 24.62 -9.06 34.08
N ALA A 330 24.05 -10.24 34.28
CA ALA A 330 24.61 -11.29 35.13
C ALA A 330 24.55 -12.64 34.45
N LEU A 331 25.46 -13.54 34.82
CA LEU A 331 25.44 -14.93 34.38
C LEU A 331 24.98 -15.82 35.53
N VAL A 332 24.06 -16.73 35.26
CA VAL A 332 23.76 -17.86 36.15
C VAL A 332 24.52 -19.07 35.61
N ALA A 333 25.65 -19.41 36.23
CA ALA A 333 26.49 -20.54 35.83
C ALA A 333 26.31 -21.68 36.85
N GLY A 334 25.65 -22.78 36.43
CA GLY A 334 25.17 -23.79 37.37
C GLY A 334 24.17 -23.21 38.37
N THR A 335 24.53 -23.16 39.65
CA THR A 335 23.70 -22.63 40.73
C THR A 335 24.15 -21.25 41.25
N VAL A 336 25.17 -20.64 40.63
CA VAL A 336 25.82 -19.43 41.14
C VAL A 336 25.66 -18.28 40.16
N VAL A 337 25.29 -17.11 40.70
CA VAL A 337 25.26 -15.85 39.97
C VAL A 337 26.68 -15.26 39.90
N LYS A 338 27.12 -14.88 38.71
CA LYS A 338 28.41 -14.26 38.43
C LYS A 338 28.19 -12.89 37.80
N GLY A 339 29.01 -11.91 38.21
CA GLY A 339 29.04 -10.60 37.57
C GLY A 339 29.63 -10.67 36.17
N VAL A 340 29.07 -9.89 35.25
CA VAL A 340 29.60 -9.69 33.90
C VAL A 340 30.60 -8.55 33.91
N SER A 341 31.83 -8.80 33.44
CA SER A 341 32.88 -7.79 33.34
C SER A 341 32.94 -7.14 31.96
N SER A 342 32.60 -7.88 30.90
CA SER A 342 32.48 -7.34 29.55
C SER A 342 31.60 -8.23 28.68
N ILE A 343 31.03 -7.64 27.64
CA ILE A 343 30.27 -8.32 26.59
C ILE A 343 30.88 -7.90 25.25
N LEU A 344 31.33 -8.88 24.48
CA LEU A 344 31.73 -8.72 23.09
C LEU A 344 30.67 -9.37 22.20
N VAL A 345 30.23 -8.66 21.15
CA VAL A 345 29.36 -9.25 20.13
C VAL A 345 30.22 -9.79 18.99
N GLU A 346 29.95 -11.02 18.59
CA GLU A 346 30.69 -11.74 17.55
C GLU A 346 29.75 -12.44 16.56
N HIS A 347 30.29 -12.92 15.44
CA HIS A 347 29.55 -13.72 14.45
C HIS A 347 28.23 -13.11 13.96
N ILE A 348 28.16 -11.79 13.87
CA ILE A 348 26.96 -11.05 13.48
C ILE A 348 26.64 -11.35 12.01
N ASN A 349 25.43 -11.85 11.77
CA ASN A 349 24.86 -12.04 10.45
C ASN A 349 23.36 -11.68 10.49
N GLU A 350 22.62 -11.93 9.42
CA GLU A 350 21.19 -11.57 9.31
C GLU A 350 20.27 -12.43 10.18
N TRP A 351 20.73 -13.58 10.68
CA TRP A 351 19.92 -14.56 11.40
C TRP A 351 20.21 -14.59 12.90
N SER A 352 21.43 -14.21 13.27
CA SER A 352 21.92 -14.37 14.64
C SER A 352 23.20 -13.57 14.90
N CYS A 353 23.54 -13.47 16.17
CA CYS A 353 24.88 -13.11 16.64
C CYS A 353 25.28 -13.97 17.84
N GLY A 354 26.57 -13.99 18.15
CA GLY A 354 27.13 -14.51 19.39
C GLY A 354 27.43 -13.40 20.39
N LEU A 355 27.31 -13.70 21.68
CA LEU A 355 27.81 -12.87 22.77
C LEU A 355 28.92 -13.63 23.49
N ALA A 356 30.14 -13.12 23.42
CA ALA A 356 31.28 -13.56 24.19
C ALA A 356 31.36 -12.73 25.48
N ILE A 357 31.01 -13.35 26.61
CA ILE A 357 30.88 -12.68 27.91
C ILE A 357 32.03 -13.07 28.82
N THR A 358 32.68 -12.06 29.40
CA THR A 358 33.75 -12.25 30.38
C THR A 358 33.19 -12.21 31.80
N ALA A 359 33.49 -13.24 32.59
CA ALA A 359 33.15 -13.37 34.00
C ALA A 359 34.29 -14.06 34.75
N SER A 360 34.23 -14.14 36.08
CA SER A 360 35.27 -14.78 36.89
C SER A 360 34.78 -16.09 37.52
N ASN A 361 35.70 -17.04 37.73
CA ASN A 361 35.45 -18.31 38.43
C ASN A 361 34.36 -19.16 37.75
N LEU A 362 34.42 -19.27 36.42
CA LEU A 362 33.61 -20.20 35.64
C LEU A 362 34.30 -21.59 35.60
N SER A 363 33.53 -22.62 35.24
CA SER A 363 34.06 -23.95 34.96
C SER A 363 33.88 -24.28 33.48
N GLY A 364 34.95 -24.64 32.78
CA GLY A 364 34.86 -25.02 31.37
C GLY A 364 33.89 -26.20 31.16
N GLY A 365 33.04 -26.11 30.15
CA GLY A 365 31.97 -27.08 29.85
C GLY A 365 30.68 -26.87 30.65
N GLN A 366 30.63 -25.90 31.57
CA GLN A 366 29.44 -25.62 32.37
C GLN A 366 28.40 -24.83 31.57
N GLY A 367 27.13 -25.24 31.64
CA GLY A 367 26.00 -24.47 31.11
C GLY A 367 25.76 -23.20 31.90
N ALA A 368 25.44 -22.12 31.21
CA ALA A 368 25.10 -20.84 31.82
C ALA A 368 23.91 -20.17 31.13
N VAL A 369 23.23 -19.28 31.86
CA VAL A 369 22.16 -18.45 31.32
C VAL A 369 22.50 -16.98 31.53
N LEU A 370 22.34 -16.18 30.47
CA LEU A 370 22.46 -14.73 30.53
C LEU A 370 21.14 -14.12 31.00
N ARG A 371 21.19 -13.32 32.07
CA ARG A 371 20.04 -12.55 32.56
C ARG A 371 20.36 -11.06 32.64
N GLY A 372 19.34 -10.23 32.46
CA GLY A 372 19.42 -8.78 32.65
C GLY A 372 18.87 -8.34 34.00
N GLY A 373 19.34 -7.20 34.48
CA GLY A 373 18.67 -6.45 35.55
C GLY A 373 17.37 -5.82 35.04
N PHE A 374 16.32 -5.92 35.86
CA PHE A 374 14.96 -5.43 35.58
C PHE A 374 14.95 -3.96 35.17
N GLY A 375 14.25 -3.63 34.07
CA GLY A 375 13.98 -2.27 33.62
C GLY A 375 15.15 -1.52 32.98
N GLU A 376 16.38 -2.01 33.14
CA GLU A 376 17.60 -1.31 32.69
C GLU A 376 18.33 -2.05 31.57
N SER A 377 18.21 -3.38 31.52
CA SER A 377 18.99 -4.20 30.61
C SER A 377 18.26 -4.51 29.32
N TYR A 378 18.90 -4.26 28.18
CA TYR A 378 18.38 -4.66 26.88
C TYR A 378 19.48 -5.04 25.90
N ILE A 379 19.11 -5.84 24.92
CA ILE A 379 19.91 -6.07 23.71
C ILE A 379 19.07 -5.62 22.53
N SER A 380 19.60 -4.69 21.73
CA SER A 380 18.96 -4.21 20.52
C SER A 380 19.78 -4.56 19.28
N PHE A 381 19.06 -4.76 18.18
CA PHE A 381 19.60 -5.14 16.88
C PHE A 381 19.08 -4.12 15.87
N ASN A 382 19.96 -3.32 15.30
CA ASN A 382 19.62 -2.24 14.39
C ASN A 382 20.20 -2.48 12.99
N ALA A 383 19.34 -2.64 11.99
CA ALA A 383 19.69 -2.83 10.59
C ALA A 383 19.02 -1.78 9.67
N GLU A 384 18.72 -0.59 10.19
CA GLU A 384 18.17 0.53 9.42
C GLU A 384 19.07 0.91 8.23
N LEU A 385 18.46 1.61 7.28
CA LEU A 385 19.16 2.26 6.18
C LEU A 385 19.69 3.61 6.68
N TYR A 386 20.74 4.15 6.04
CA TYR A 386 21.31 5.47 6.37
C TYR A 386 21.74 6.18 5.10
#